data_AF-A0A7L9ANS5-F1
#
_entry.id   AF-A0A7L9ANS5-F1
#
_cell.length_a   1.000
_cell.length_b   1.000
_cell.length_c   1.000
_cell.angle_alpha   90.00
_cell.angle_beta   90.00
_cell.angle_gamma   90.00
#
_symmetry.space_group_name_H-M   'P 1'
#
loop_
_entity.id
_entity.type
_entity.pdbx_description
1 polymer ?
#
loop_
_entity_poly.entity_id
_entity_poly.type
_entity_poly.pdbx_seq_one_letter_code
_entity_poly.pdbx_strand_id
1 'polypeptide(L)'
;GEGPNAEVLKQREMEELEEKKKKRKRAAGLSSMKKIFESKEKLAEVQEIEEEKMRQDRLAKKAKLEEIKHEKHDIKSFSCNNFDLNHMRSKSSIVMCSGDWKDQMHPLLETWDWELFEKEIKEDNFTPKVTKLPSPIKLTPYHCETEIYEVDRNISDVSVALENVPCVNPLKPIRSKPSEAVMTAIAELSDERLTETSNITEKLLECDKIDMLPTIKNLAEVVKNIKKGKRERIAKISGLTLDIDRAKKFIPGQHVNTPQGPIFIPGQTVDTPAGPMFVPGLSVNTPAGPGLIPGHILNNENTNESFFLAGQVLQTINGNEFVCGQTIQQKDESYRFIEGQTVLSEEGLKFVPGKVISNETEDVFVPGQTLMTPDGVQFVPGQTLTENGNIFF
;
A
#
# COMPACT_ATOMS: atom_id res chain seq x y z
N GLY A 1 61.94 32.58 71.14
CA GLY A 1 61.22 31.77 70.15
C GLY A 1 62.25 30.90 69.48
N GLU A 2 62.33 29.64 69.86
CA GLU A 2 63.26 28.68 69.26
C GLU A 2 62.44 27.82 68.30
N GLY A 3 62.76 27.98 67.01
CA GLY A 3 62.04 27.34 65.91
C GLY A 3 62.19 25.82 65.93
N PRO A 4 61.28 25.10 65.24
CA PRO A 4 61.25 23.65 65.26
C PRO A 4 62.55 23.03 64.74
N ASN A 5 62.98 21.98 65.45
CA ASN A 5 64.27 21.28 65.34
C ASN A 5 64.55 20.76 63.92
N ALA A 6 65.77 21.02 63.42
CA ALA A 6 66.18 20.83 62.02
C ALA A 6 66.08 19.39 61.49
N GLU A 7 66.08 18.38 62.37
CA GLU A 7 65.92 16.98 61.98
C GLU A 7 64.49 16.65 61.50
N VAL A 8 63.47 17.25 62.11
CA VAL A 8 62.05 17.01 61.75
C VAL A 8 61.71 17.62 60.39
N LEU A 9 62.34 18.76 60.05
CA LEU A 9 62.19 19.38 58.73
C LEU A 9 62.79 18.51 57.62
N LYS A 10 63.99 17.97 57.83
CA LYS A 10 64.65 17.10 56.85
C LYS A 10 63.88 15.80 56.60
N GLN A 11 63.27 15.22 57.63
CA GLN A 11 62.44 14.02 57.48
C GLN A 11 61.18 14.29 56.65
N ARG A 12 60.48 15.40 56.91
CA ARG A 12 59.32 15.81 56.09
C ARG A 12 59.68 16.11 54.64
N GLU A 13 60.82 16.75 54.41
CA GLU A 13 61.26 17.12 53.06
C GLU A 13 61.63 15.87 52.22
N MET A 14 62.22 14.85 52.84
CA MET A 14 62.49 13.56 52.17
C MET A 14 61.20 12.79 51.86
N GLU A 15 60.24 12.76 52.77
CA GLU A 15 58.96 12.07 52.58
C GLU A 15 58.12 12.75 51.47
N GLU A 16 58.09 14.09 51.43
CA GLU A 16 57.42 14.86 50.39
C GLU A 16 58.07 14.66 49.00
N LEU A 17 59.39 14.54 48.96
CA LEU A 17 60.14 14.22 47.73
C LEU A 17 59.85 12.81 47.23
N GLU A 18 59.71 11.83 48.12
CA GLU A 18 59.37 10.45 47.74
C GLU A 18 57.92 10.35 47.22
N GLU A 19 56.99 11.07 47.84
CA GLU A 19 55.60 11.12 47.39
C GLU A 19 55.46 11.82 46.03
N LYS A 20 56.20 12.91 45.80
CA LYS A 20 56.30 13.58 44.48
C LYS A 20 56.88 12.66 43.41
N LYS A 21 57.89 11.83 43.75
CA LYS A 21 58.45 10.83 42.83
C LYS A 21 57.44 9.72 42.51
N LYS A 22 56.66 9.23 43.49
CA LYS A 22 55.59 8.24 43.26
C LYS A 22 54.45 8.78 42.38
N LYS A 23 54.02 10.03 42.59
CA LYS A 23 53.01 10.70 41.74
C LYS A 23 53.50 10.91 40.30
N ARG A 24 54.76 11.31 40.10
CA ARG A 24 55.37 11.44 38.75
C ARG A 24 55.46 10.11 38.01
N LYS A 25 55.81 9.00 38.69
CA LYS A 25 55.86 7.67 38.07
C LYS A 25 54.48 7.14 37.65
N ARG A 26 53.44 7.39 38.46
CA ARG A 26 52.05 7.03 38.10
C ARG A 26 51.54 7.85 36.91
N ALA A 27 51.86 9.15 36.83
CA ALA A 27 51.50 10.00 35.70
C ALA A 27 52.24 9.63 34.39
N ALA A 28 53.52 9.23 34.48
CA ALA A 28 54.30 8.81 33.31
C ALA A 28 53.79 7.48 32.71
N GLY A 29 53.37 6.52 33.54
CA GLY A 29 52.76 5.26 33.08
C GLY A 29 51.42 5.47 32.38
N LEU A 30 50.58 6.36 32.90
CA LEU A 30 49.29 6.75 32.29
C LEU A 30 49.47 7.50 30.96
N SER A 31 50.49 8.34 30.84
CA SER A 31 50.81 9.06 29.59
C SER A 31 51.33 8.13 28.49
N SER A 32 52.15 7.13 28.85
CA SER A 32 52.65 6.13 27.91
C SER A 32 51.53 5.19 27.43
N MET A 33 50.65 4.72 28.33
CA MET A 33 49.49 3.91 27.95
C MET A 33 48.51 4.68 27.04
N LYS A 34 48.23 5.94 27.35
CA LYS A 34 47.33 6.78 26.51
C LYS A 34 47.88 6.95 25.09
N LYS A 35 49.19 7.18 24.94
CA LYS A 35 49.84 7.26 23.62
C LYS A 35 49.81 5.94 22.85
N ILE A 36 49.91 4.80 23.55
CA ILE A 36 49.81 3.47 22.92
C ILE A 36 48.39 3.20 22.43
N PHE A 37 47.37 3.58 23.20
CA PHE A 37 45.97 3.44 22.78
C PHE A 37 45.66 4.36 21.59
N GLU A 38 46.03 5.64 21.66
CA GLU A 38 45.80 6.59 20.58
C GLU A 38 46.55 6.20 19.29
N SER A 39 47.73 5.60 19.41
CA SER A 39 48.47 5.07 18.25
C SER A 39 47.84 3.82 17.67
N LYS A 40 47.25 2.93 18.51
CA LYS A 40 46.54 1.73 18.04
C LYS A 40 45.21 2.07 17.39
N GLU A 41 44.50 3.06 17.93
CA GLU A 41 43.23 3.57 17.39
C GLU A 41 43.43 4.20 16.01
N LYS A 42 44.46 5.05 15.84
CA LYS A 42 44.82 5.60 14.53
C LYS A 42 45.25 4.53 13.52
N LEU A 43 45.92 3.46 13.97
CA LEU A 43 46.30 2.34 13.10
C LEU A 43 45.07 1.51 12.68
N ALA A 44 44.11 1.31 13.57
CA ALA A 44 42.86 0.63 13.27
C ALA A 44 41.99 1.45 12.29
N GLU A 45 41.91 2.77 12.51
CA GLU A 45 41.18 3.69 11.63
C GLU A 45 41.80 3.73 10.22
N VAL A 46 43.13 3.72 10.10
CA VAL A 46 43.81 3.64 8.81
C VAL A 46 43.56 2.28 8.12
N GLN A 47 43.57 1.18 8.86
CA GLN A 47 43.25 -0.15 8.32
C GLN A 47 41.80 -0.23 7.83
N GLU A 48 40.85 0.33 8.58
CA GLU A 48 39.44 0.37 8.21
C GLU A 48 39.23 1.21 6.94
N ILE A 49 39.87 2.38 6.83
CA ILE A 49 39.83 3.22 5.63
C ILE A 49 40.45 2.49 4.42
N GLU A 50 41.55 1.77 4.61
CA GLU A 50 42.21 1.03 3.53
C GLU A 50 41.38 -0.20 3.09
N GLU A 51 40.71 -0.87 4.02
CA GLU A 51 39.77 -1.96 3.74
C GLU A 51 38.50 -1.46 3.03
N GLU A 52 37.94 -0.33 3.46
CA GLU A 52 36.82 0.35 2.80
C GLU A 52 37.19 0.76 1.38
N LYS A 53 38.39 1.31 1.19
CA LYS A 53 38.92 1.66 -0.14
C LYS A 53 39.09 0.43 -1.01
N MET A 54 39.63 -0.67 -0.49
CA MET A 54 39.73 -1.94 -1.21
C MET A 54 38.36 -2.53 -1.55
N ARG A 55 37.37 -2.36 -0.68
CA ARG A 55 35.98 -2.77 -0.94
C ARG A 55 35.35 -1.94 -2.04
N GLN A 56 35.50 -0.61 -2.01
CA GLN A 56 35.04 0.28 -3.07
C GLN A 56 35.74 -0.04 -4.40
N ASP A 57 37.03 -0.33 -4.39
CA ASP A 57 37.79 -0.67 -5.59
C ASP A 57 37.35 -2.03 -6.18
N ARG A 58 36.99 -3.01 -5.34
CA ARG A 58 36.37 -4.28 -5.76
C ARG A 58 34.97 -4.06 -6.35
N LEU A 59 34.15 -3.20 -5.74
CA LEU A 59 32.83 -2.85 -6.24
C LEU A 59 32.92 -2.11 -7.58
N ALA A 60 33.83 -1.14 -7.71
CA ALA A 60 34.08 -0.41 -8.95
C ALA A 60 34.62 -1.33 -10.05
N LYS A 61 35.52 -2.27 -9.72
CA LYS A 61 35.99 -3.30 -10.68
C LYS A 61 34.86 -4.24 -11.09
N LYS A 62 33.97 -4.64 -10.17
CA LYS A 62 32.79 -5.47 -10.48
C LYS A 62 31.81 -4.71 -11.37
N ALA A 63 31.52 -3.45 -11.06
CA ALA A 63 30.65 -2.58 -11.86
C ALA A 63 31.23 -2.36 -13.26
N LYS A 64 32.53 -2.03 -13.39
CA LYS A 64 33.19 -1.92 -14.70
C LYS A 64 33.22 -3.23 -15.47
N LEU A 65 33.39 -4.37 -14.79
CA LEU A 65 33.32 -5.69 -15.43
C LEU A 65 31.89 -5.99 -15.91
N GLU A 66 30.87 -5.63 -15.15
CA GLU A 66 29.47 -5.72 -15.55
C GLU A 66 29.13 -4.77 -16.69
N GLU A 67 29.61 -3.53 -16.67
CA GLU A 67 29.43 -2.53 -17.73
C GLU A 67 30.09 -3.00 -19.02
N ILE A 68 31.33 -3.50 -18.98
CA ILE A 68 32.02 -4.12 -20.13
C ILE A 68 31.31 -5.39 -20.60
N LYS A 69 30.68 -6.16 -19.69
CA LYS A 69 29.87 -7.33 -20.07
C LYS A 69 28.57 -6.90 -20.76
N HIS A 70 27.87 -5.90 -20.27
CA HIS A 70 26.64 -5.38 -20.88
C HIS A 70 26.95 -4.69 -22.23
N GLU A 71 28.02 -3.90 -22.30
CA GLU A 71 28.49 -3.27 -23.54
C GLU A 71 28.92 -4.31 -24.59
N LYS A 72 29.53 -5.43 -24.19
CA LYS A 72 29.80 -6.56 -25.11
C LYS A 72 28.56 -7.39 -25.43
N HIS A 73 27.55 -7.43 -24.56
CA HIS A 73 26.28 -8.11 -24.81
C HIS A 73 25.37 -7.32 -25.76
N ASP A 74 25.50 -6.00 -25.84
CA ASP A 74 24.65 -5.13 -26.69
C ASP A 74 25.15 -4.91 -28.13
N ILE A 75 26.37 -5.38 -28.50
CA ILE A 75 26.93 -5.10 -29.85
C ILE A 75 26.66 -6.22 -30.88
N LYS A 76 25.87 -7.23 -30.54
CA LYS A 76 25.19 -8.04 -31.57
C LYS A 76 23.71 -7.80 -31.49
N SER A 77 23.28 -6.62 -31.94
CA SER A 77 21.91 -6.41 -32.36
C SER A 77 21.58 -7.46 -33.42
N PHE A 78 20.91 -8.53 -32.99
CA PHE A 78 20.36 -9.51 -33.90
C PHE A 78 19.28 -8.80 -34.71
N SER A 79 19.65 -8.37 -35.91
CA SER A 79 18.70 -7.89 -36.88
C SER A 79 17.75 -9.04 -37.18
N CYS A 80 16.46 -8.87 -36.87
CA CYS A 80 15.38 -9.81 -37.19
C CYS A 80 15.35 -10.26 -38.65
N ASN A 81 16.04 -9.54 -39.54
CA ASN A 81 16.11 -9.80 -40.97
C ASN A 81 17.29 -10.71 -41.37
N ASN A 82 18.22 -11.04 -40.46
CA ASN A 82 19.37 -11.88 -40.76
C ASN A 82 19.48 -13.03 -39.76
N PHE A 83 18.63 -14.05 -39.96
CA PHE A 83 18.54 -15.23 -39.11
C PHE A 83 19.46 -16.33 -39.64
N ASP A 84 20.69 -16.41 -39.12
CA ASP A 84 21.61 -17.51 -39.43
C ASP A 84 21.34 -18.69 -38.49
N LEU A 85 20.67 -19.71 -39.01
CA LEU A 85 20.31 -20.93 -38.29
C LEU A 85 21.54 -21.69 -37.78
N ASN A 86 22.65 -21.65 -38.52
CA ASN A 86 23.89 -22.32 -38.11
C ASN A 86 24.52 -21.58 -36.94
N HIS A 87 24.51 -20.24 -36.98
CA HIS A 87 24.98 -19.43 -35.86
C HIS A 87 24.12 -19.65 -34.62
N MET A 88 22.78 -19.63 -34.70
CA MET A 88 21.90 -19.81 -33.54
C MET A 88 21.99 -21.19 -32.89
N ARG A 89 22.29 -22.23 -33.67
CA ARG A 89 22.48 -23.61 -33.18
C ARG A 89 23.88 -23.87 -32.67
N SER A 90 24.82 -22.96 -32.91
CA SER A 90 26.19 -23.09 -32.39
C SER A 90 26.18 -23.07 -30.86
N LYS A 91 27.08 -23.87 -30.27
CA LYS A 91 27.34 -23.86 -28.83
C LYS A 91 27.53 -22.44 -28.29
N SER A 92 28.23 -21.58 -29.03
CA SER A 92 28.48 -20.20 -28.62
C SER A 92 27.24 -19.32 -28.58
N SER A 93 26.23 -19.54 -29.43
CA SER A 93 24.99 -18.77 -29.40
C SER A 93 24.09 -19.21 -28.26
N ILE A 94 23.91 -20.53 -28.09
CA ILE A 94 23.03 -21.10 -27.07
C ILE A 94 23.51 -20.73 -25.66
N VAL A 95 24.83 -20.75 -25.44
CA VAL A 95 25.46 -20.35 -24.15
C VAL A 95 25.32 -18.86 -23.85
N MET A 96 25.10 -18.03 -24.88
CA MET A 96 25.02 -16.57 -24.76
C MET A 96 23.58 -16.03 -24.73
N CYS A 97 22.57 -16.90 -24.89
CA CYS A 97 21.17 -16.55 -24.76
C CYS A 97 20.78 -16.35 -23.29
N SER A 98 20.72 -15.08 -22.85
CA SER A 98 20.26 -14.59 -21.54
C SER A 98 21.10 -15.01 -20.31
N GLY A 99 21.38 -14.04 -19.43
CA GLY A 99 22.29 -14.20 -18.29
C GLY A 99 21.79 -15.14 -17.19
N ASP A 100 20.48 -15.34 -17.09
CA ASP A 100 19.85 -16.01 -15.95
C ASP A 100 19.82 -17.54 -16.05
N TRP A 101 20.06 -18.11 -17.25
CA TRP A 101 20.02 -19.56 -17.47
C TRP A 101 21.39 -20.23 -17.44
N LYS A 102 22.45 -19.45 -17.30
CA LYS A 102 23.83 -19.91 -17.44
C LYS A 102 24.21 -20.99 -16.43
N ASP A 103 23.72 -20.87 -15.19
CA ASP A 103 23.99 -21.82 -14.11
C ASP A 103 23.23 -23.15 -14.30
N GLN A 104 22.07 -23.13 -14.98
CA GLN A 104 21.30 -24.32 -15.30
C GLN A 104 21.80 -25.04 -16.56
N MET A 105 22.50 -24.34 -17.45
CA MET A 105 23.07 -24.91 -18.69
C MET A 105 24.44 -25.56 -18.47
N HIS A 106 25.14 -25.24 -17.37
CA HIS A 106 26.48 -25.75 -17.08
C HIS A 106 26.58 -27.30 -17.08
N PRO A 107 25.63 -28.05 -16.47
CA PRO A 107 25.65 -29.51 -16.49
C PRO A 107 25.42 -30.10 -17.90
N LEU A 108 24.58 -29.45 -18.71
CA LEU A 108 24.25 -29.89 -20.07
C LEU A 108 25.40 -29.67 -21.05
N LEU A 109 26.22 -28.64 -20.83
CA LEU A 109 27.36 -28.30 -21.69
C LEU A 109 28.51 -29.31 -21.63
N GLU A 110 28.66 -30.03 -20.51
CA GLU A 110 29.68 -31.05 -20.30
C GLU A 110 29.23 -32.46 -20.72
N THR A 111 27.92 -32.73 -20.74
CA THR A 111 27.39 -34.06 -21.06
C THR A 111 26.91 -34.21 -22.50
N TRP A 112 26.67 -33.11 -23.22
CA TRP A 112 26.13 -33.14 -24.59
C TRP A 112 27.24 -33.18 -25.65
N ASP A 113 27.14 -34.13 -26.59
CA ASP A 113 28.00 -34.18 -27.78
C ASP A 113 27.48 -33.20 -28.85
N TRP A 114 28.02 -31.98 -28.82
CA TRP A 114 27.66 -30.90 -29.75
C TRP A 114 28.06 -31.20 -31.19
N GLU A 115 29.08 -32.02 -31.42
CA GLU A 115 29.48 -32.39 -32.79
C GLU A 115 28.47 -33.32 -33.43
N LEU A 116 27.85 -34.21 -32.65
CA LEU A 116 26.75 -35.07 -33.11
C LEU A 116 25.50 -34.21 -33.43
N PHE A 117 25.16 -33.28 -32.54
CA PHE A 117 24.01 -32.37 -32.69
C PHE A 117 24.09 -31.51 -33.97
N GLU A 118 25.26 -30.94 -34.26
CA GLU A 118 25.47 -30.13 -35.49
C GLU A 118 25.48 -31.00 -36.77
N LYS A 119 25.84 -32.29 -36.67
CA LYS A 119 25.90 -33.22 -37.82
C LYS A 119 24.57 -33.90 -38.13
N GLU A 120 23.68 -34.10 -37.15
CA GLU A 120 22.39 -34.77 -37.32
C GLU A 120 21.31 -33.84 -37.93
N ILE A 121 21.40 -32.53 -37.70
CA ILE A 121 20.41 -31.56 -38.19
C ILE A 121 20.85 -30.97 -39.54
N LYS A 122 20.88 -31.79 -40.59
CA LYS A 122 21.33 -31.34 -41.93
C LYS A 122 20.21 -30.89 -42.86
N GLU A 123 18.97 -31.30 -42.63
CA GLU A 123 17.86 -30.95 -43.52
C GLU A 123 16.59 -30.70 -42.70
N ASP A 124 16.35 -29.42 -42.40
CA ASP A 124 15.00 -28.96 -42.14
C ASP A 124 14.82 -27.66 -42.93
N ASN A 125 13.98 -27.71 -43.97
CA ASN A 125 13.44 -26.53 -44.62
C ASN A 125 12.55 -25.80 -43.60
N PHE A 126 13.17 -24.98 -42.75
CA PHE A 126 12.46 -24.21 -41.76
C PHE A 126 11.73 -23.07 -42.47
N THR A 127 10.41 -23.22 -42.63
CA THR A 127 9.57 -22.10 -43.05
C THR A 127 9.23 -21.28 -41.81
N PRO A 128 9.72 -20.03 -41.69
CA PRO A 128 9.40 -19.20 -40.55
C PRO A 128 7.89 -18.98 -40.52
N LYS A 129 7.21 -19.41 -39.45
CA LYS A 129 5.78 -19.15 -39.25
C LYS A 129 5.48 -17.65 -39.12
N VAL A 130 6.48 -16.86 -38.75
CA VAL A 130 6.41 -15.40 -38.60
C VAL A 130 7.40 -14.79 -39.58
N THR A 131 6.91 -14.34 -40.73
CA THR A 131 7.71 -13.72 -41.81
C THR A 131 7.80 -12.20 -41.67
N LYS A 132 7.05 -11.60 -40.73
CA LYS A 132 7.00 -10.17 -40.51
C LYS A 132 6.85 -9.89 -39.02
N LEU A 133 7.71 -9.04 -38.47
CA LEU A 133 7.50 -8.50 -37.13
C LEU A 133 6.16 -7.74 -37.07
N PRO A 134 5.41 -7.83 -35.96
CA PRO A 134 4.25 -6.98 -35.78
C PRO A 134 4.70 -5.53 -35.91
N SER A 135 3.99 -4.76 -36.74
CA SER A 135 4.27 -3.33 -36.88
C SER A 135 4.00 -2.66 -35.53
N PRO A 136 4.96 -1.86 -35.00
CA PRO A 136 4.71 -1.08 -33.80
C PRO A 136 3.45 -0.26 -33.97
N ILE A 137 2.47 -0.47 -33.10
CA ILE A 137 1.24 0.31 -33.09
C ILE A 137 1.58 1.62 -32.38
N LYS A 138 1.42 2.74 -33.08
CA LYS A 138 1.47 4.07 -32.45
C LYS A 138 0.14 4.29 -31.73
N LEU A 139 0.10 3.94 -30.45
CA LEU A 139 -1.04 4.22 -29.59
C LEU A 139 -0.88 5.62 -29.02
N THR A 140 -1.91 6.46 -29.19
CA THR A 140 -2.05 7.69 -28.43
C THR A 140 -2.55 7.33 -27.03
N PRO A 141 -1.83 7.68 -25.94
CA PRO A 141 -2.29 7.40 -24.59
C PRO A 141 -3.67 8.04 -24.35
N TYR A 142 -4.59 7.27 -23.80
CA TYR A 142 -5.87 7.81 -23.34
C TYR A 142 -5.64 8.55 -22.02
N HIS A 143 -5.94 9.85 -21.99
CA HIS A 143 -5.85 10.65 -20.78
C HIS A 143 -7.20 10.61 -20.05
N CYS A 144 -7.20 9.99 -18.87
CA CYS A 144 -8.39 9.93 -18.04
C CYS A 144 -8.57 11.28 -17.33
N GLU A 145 -9.81 11.75 -17.21
CA GLU A 145 -10.10 12.86 -16.31
C GLU A 145 -9.79 12.44 -14.87
N THR A 146 -8.92 13.22 -14.23
CA THR A 146 -8.48 12.97 -12.86
C THR A 146 -8.46 14.25 -12.06
N GLU A 147 -8.95 14.15 -10.83
CA GLU A 147 -8.90 15.20 -9.83
C GLU A 147 -8.44 14.61 -8.50
N ILE A 148 -8.01 15.48 -7.59
CA ILE A 148 -7.73 15.11 -6.21
C ILE A 148 -8.95 15.54 -5.40
N TYR A 149 -9.55 14.59 -4.69
CA TYR A 149 -10.70 14.87 -3.85
C TYR A 149 -10.26 15.41 -2.48
N GLU A 150 -10.90 16.50 -2.07
CA GLU A 150 -10.83 16.97 -0.70
C GLU A 150 -11.77 16.15 0.17
N VAL A 151 -11.24 15.60 1.27
CA VAL A 151 -12.01 14.80 2.23
C VAL A 151 -12.16 15.56 3.54
N ASP A 152 -13.33 15.44 4.16
CA ASP A 152 -13.53 15.96 5.51
C ASP A 152 -12.75 15.11 6.52
N ARG A 153 -11.94 15.77 7.35
CA ARG A 153 -11.08 15.09 8.31
C ARG A 153 -11.89 14.34 9.37
N ASN A 154 -12.98 14.91 9.88
CA ASN A 154 -13.79 14.31 10.93
C ASN A 154 -14.49 13.06 10.42
N ILE A 155 -14.94 13.07 9.16
CA ILE A 155 -15.46 11.86 8.49
C ILE A 155 -14.35 10.83 8.30
N SER A 156 -13.16 11.27 7.89
CA SER A 156 -12.01 10.39 7.65
C SER A 156 -11.48 9.73 8.92
N ASP A 157 -11.47 10.45 10.05
CA ASP A 157 -11.03 9.96 11.36
C ASP A 157 -11.88 8.79 11.87
N VAL A 158 -13.18 8.77 11.54
CA VAL A 158 -14.09 7.66 11.89
C VAL A 158 -14.19 6.59 10.80
N SER A 159 -13.54 6.79 9.65
CA SER A 159 -13.65 5.91 8.50
C SER A 159 -12.71 4.71 8.60
N VAL A 160 -13.20 3.55 8.14
CA VAL A 160 -12.47 2.29 8.02
C VAL A 160 -12.46 1.90 6.55
N ALA A 161 -11.27 1.62 6.02
CA ALA A 161 -11.10 1.13 4.67
C ALA A 161 -11.31 -0.39 4.61
N LEU A 162 -11.90 -0.86 3.51
CA LEU A 162 -11.87 -2.26 3.13
C LEU A 162 -10.46 -2.65 2.66
N GLU A 163 -10.14 -3.94 2.81
CA GLU A 163 -8.87 -4.48 2.37
C GLU A 163 -8.72 -4.37 0.85
N ASN A 164 -7.60 -3.79 0.42
CA ASN A 164 -7.22 -3.68 -0.99
C ASN A 164 -6.74 -5.03 -1.51
N VAL A 165 -7.30 -5.48 -2.64
CA VAL A 165 -6.90 -6.73 -3.29
C VAL A 165 -6.53 -6.50 -4.76
N PRO A 166 -5.58 -7.29 -5.31
CA PRO A 166 -5.21 -7.20 -6.71
C PRO A 166 -6.34 -7.65 -7.64
N CYS A 167 -6.43 -7.01 -8.80
CA CYS A 167 -7.42 -7.34 -9.83
C CYS A 167 -6.89 -8.48 -10.73
N VAL A 168 -7.13 -9.74 -10.36
CA VAL A 168 -6.64 -10.90 -11.11
C VAL A 168 -7.41 -11.19 -12.41
N ASN A 169 -8.68 -10.78 -12.49
CA ASN A 169 -9.55 -10.95 -13.65
C ASN A 169 -10.20 -9.61 -14.02
N PRO A 170 -10.51 -9.36 -15.31
CA PRO A 170 -11.28 -8.17 -15.70
C PRO A 170 -12.60 -8.08 -14.92
N LEU A 171 -12.77 -6.99 -14.17
CA LEU A 171 -13.98 -6.75 -13.40
C LEU A 171 -15.06 -6.17 -14.30
N LYS A 172 -16.30 -6.62 -14.08
CA LYS A 172 -17.46 -5.94 -14.64
C LYS A 172 -17.61 -4.58 -13.94
N PRO A 173 -17.62 -3.46 -14.69
CA PRO A 173 -17.79 -2.14 -14.10
C PRO A 173 -19.15 -2.01 -13.41
N ILE A 174 -19.14 -1.37 -12.23
CA ILE A 174 -20.36 -1.00 -11.53
C ILE A 174 -20.60 0.50 -11.70
N ARG A 175 -21.69 0.85 -12.40
CA ARG A 175 -22.13 2.23 -12.63
C ARG A 175 -23.31 2.67 -11.78
N SER A 176 -23.90 1.76 -11.01
CA SER A 176 -25.00 2.09 -10.12
C SER A 176 -24.53 3.11 -9.09
N LYS A 177 -25.26 4.21 -8.98
CA LYS A 177 -25.09 5.21 -7.92
C LYS A 177 -26.35 5.24 -7.05
N PRO A 178 -26.27 5.75 -5.81
CA PRO A 178 -27.46 6.06 -5.01
C PRO A 178 -28.38 7.00 -5.79
N SER A 179 -29.70 6.84 -5.63
CA SER A 179 -30.65 7.71 -6.32
C SER A 179 -30.61 9.13 -5.74
N GLU A 180 -30.80 10.13 -6.60
CA GLU A 180 -30.81 11.54 -6.18
C GLU A 180 -31.82 11.80 -5.06
N ALA A 181 -33.00 11.16 -5.13
CA ALA A 181 -34.02 11.25 -4.07
C ALA A 181 -33.52 10.77 -2.70
N VAL A 182 -32.68 9.73 -2.65
CA VAL A 182 -32.05 9.28 -1.40
C VAL A 182 -31.04 10.31 -0.91
N MET A 183 -30.22 10.85 -1.81
CA MET A 183 -29.20 11.85 -1.48
C MET A 183 -29.83 13.14 -0.93
N THR A 184 -30.88 13.65 -1.57
CA THR A 184 -31.63 14.81 -1.10
C THR A 184 -32.28 14.54 0.26
N ALA A 185 -32.92 13.38 0.44
CA ALA A 185 -33.59 13.05 1.70
C ALA A 185 -32.60 12.88 2.88
N ILE A 186 -31.35 12.51 2.59
CA ILE A 186 -30.27 12.48 3.59
C ILE A 186 -29.80 13.91 3.93
N ALA A 187 -29.62 14.76 2.91
CA ALA A 187 -29.18 16.14 3.09
C ALA A 187 -30.19 16.99 3.88
N GLU A 188 -31.49 16.66 3.79
CA GLU A 188 -32.59 17.37 4.46
C GLU A 188 -33.00 16.74 5.81
N LEU A 189 -32.18 15.86 6.39
CA LEU A 189 -32.46 15.29 7.71
C LEU A 189 -32.50 16.39 8.79
N SER A 190 -33.54 16.37 9.63
CA SER A 190 -33.65 17.33 10.74
C SER A 190 -32.63 17.05 11.84
N ASP A 191 -32.29 18.08 12.62
CA ASP A 191 -31.34 17.98 13.73
C ASP A 191 -31.72 16.90 14.74
N GLU A 192 -33.02 16.73 15.04
CA GLU A 192 -33.45 15.66 15.95
C GLU A 192 -33.07 14.29 15.41
N ARG A 193 -33.24 14.06 14.11
CA ARG A 193 -32.87 12.80 13.46
C ARG A 193 -31.35 12.62 13.42
N LEU A 194 -30.59 13.69 13.21
CA LEU A 194 -29.14 13.64 13.27
C LEU A 194 -28.64 13.22 14.66
N THR A 195 -29.28 13.67 15.74
CA THR A 195 -28.90 13.24 17.11
C THR A 195 -29.18 11.76 17.40
N GLU A 196 -30.11 11.13 16.67
CA GLU A 196 -30.43 9.70 16.82
C GLU A 196 -29.34 8.78 16.27
N THR A 197 -28.40 9.31 15.48
CA THR A 197 -27.30 8.55 14.88
C THR A 197 -25.92 9.16 15.18
N SER A 198 -25.84 10.14 16.08
CA SER A 198 -24.56 10.68 16.58
C SER A 198 -23.96 9.83 17.70
N ASN A 199 -22.65 9.91 17.90
CA ASN A 199 -21.92 9.35 19.05
C ASN A 199 -22.24 7.87 19.29
N ILE A 200 -22.30 7.08 18.21
CA ILE A 200 -22.70 5.68 18.24
C ILE A 200 -21.75 4.88 19.13
N THR A 201 -20.46 5.08 18.96
CA THR A 201 -19.41 4.37 19.69
C THR A 201 -19.53 4.64 21.19
N GLU A 202 -19.65 5.89 21.63
CA GLU A 202 -19.79 6.21 23.06
C GLU A 202 -21.09 5.63 23.64
N LYS A 203 -22.23 5.85 22.96
CA LYS A 203 -23.55 5.37 23.43
C LYS A 203 -23.60 3.84 23.55
N LEU A 204 -22.97 3.11 22.62
CA LEU A 204 -22.91 1.65 22.69
C LEU A 204 -21.93 1.16 23.76
N LEU A 205 -20.81 1.88 23.97
CA LEU A 205 -19.85 1.57 25.03
C LEU A 205 -20.49 1.72 26.42
N GLU A 206 -21.19 2.82 26.66
CA GLU A 206 -21.90 3.10 27.92
C GLU A 206 -22.92 2.02 28.28
N CYS A 207 -23.49 1.36 27.27
CA CYS A 207 -24.49 0.31 27.43
C CYS A 207 -23.92 -1.11 27.33
N ASP A 208 -22.59 -1.28 27.19
CA ASP A 208 -21.91 -2.57 26.99
C ASP A 208 -22.48 -3.38 25.81
N LYS A 209 -22.71 -2.69 24.67
CA LYS A 209 -23.38 -3.25 23.47
C LYS A 209 -22.58 -3.09 22.19
N ILE A 210 -21.29 -2.78 22.26
CA ILE A 210 -20.42 -2.67 21.08
C ILE A 210 -20.40 -3.96 20.26
N ASP A 211 -20.44 -5.12 20.91
CA ASP A 211 -20.42 -6.43 20.25
C ASP A 211 -21.66 -6.70 19.38
N MET A 212 -22.71 -5.88 19.52
CA MET A 212 -23.85 -5.92 18.61
C MET A 212 -23.51 -5.36 17.23
N LEU A 213 -22.46 -4.54 17.06
CA LEU A 213 -22.03 -4.11 15.74
C LEU A 213 -21.52 -5.31 14.91
N PRO A 214 -21.72 -5.28 13.59
CA PRO A 214 -21.18 -6.29 12.70
C PRO A 214 -19.66 -6.18 12.62
N THR A 215 -18.98 -7.28 12.32
CA THR A 215 -17.55 -7.28 11.96
C THR A 215 -17.41 -7.24 10.45
N ILE A 216 -16.23 -6.89 9.94
CA ILE A 216 -15.94 -6.84 8.49
C ILE A 216 -16.27 -8.17 7.80
N LYS A 217 -15.99 -9.30 8.47
CA LYS A 217 -16.26 -10.65 7.94
C LYS A 217 -17.76 -10.92 7.71
N ASN A 218 -18.63 -10.36 8.55
CA ASN A 218 -20.07 -10.62 8.50
C ASN A 218 -20.83 -9.61 7.63
N LEU A 219 -20.14 -8.63 7.03
CA LEU A 219 -20.78 -7.55 6.27
C LEU A 219 -21.56 -8.04 5.06
N ALA A 220 -21.04 -9.04 4.34
CA ALA A 220 -21.73 -9.57 3.17
C ALA A 220 -23.11 -10.13 3.52
N GLU A 221 -23.23 -10.81 4.67
CA GLU A 221 -24.50 -11.34 5.16
C GLU A 221 -25.44 -10.25 5.68
N VAL A 222 -24.89 -9.22 6.33
CA VAL A 222 -25.63 -8.03 6.77
C VAL A 222 -26.29 -7.37 5.56
N VAL A 223 -25.50 -7.10 4.51
CA VAL A 223 -25.97 -6.45 3.28
C VAL A 223 -27.05 -7.29 2.61
N LYS A 224 -26.84 -8.61 2.49
CA LYS A 224 -27.82 -9.54 1.89
C LYS A 224 -29.14 -9.59 2.67
N ASN A 225 -29.10 -9.47 3.99
CA ASN A 225 -30.28 -9.59 4.84
C ASN A 225 -30.86 -8.24 5.30
N ILE A 226 -30.33 -7.10 4.85
CA ILE A 226 -30.73 -5.77 5.33
C ILE A 226 -32.24 -5.52 5.26
N LYS A 227 -32.90 -6.03 4.20
CA LYS A 227 -34.36 -5.93 3.97
C LYS A 227 -35.19 -6.69 5.02
N LYS A 228 -34.61 -7.67 5.70
CA LYS A 228 -35.25 -8.49 6.74
C LYS A 228 -35.08 -7.89 8.14
N GLY A 229 -34.35 -6.78 8.26
CA GLY A 229 -34.07 -6.14 9.53
C GLY A 229 -35.32 -5.62 10.21
N LYS A 230 -35.36 -5.74 11.54
CA LYS A 230 -36.42 -5.18 12.37
C LYS A 230 -36.00 -3.79 12.84
N ARG A 231 -36.84 -2.79 12.60
CA ARG A 231 -36.60 -1.43 13.12
C ARG A 231 -36.60 -1.47 14.64
N GLU A 232 -35.50 -1.05 15.24
CA GLU A 232 -35.31 -1.05 16.69
C GLU A 232 -34.41 0.11 17.10
N ARG A 233 -34.57 0.59 18.34
CA ARG A 233 -33.71 1.61 18.93
C ARG A 233 -32.90 0.99 20.05
N ILE A 234 -31.57 1.03 19.94
CA ILE A 234 -30.63 0.48 20.93
C ILE A 234 -29.76 1.61 21.46
N ALA A 235 -29.63 1.75 22.77
CA ALA A 235 -28.83 2.83 23.39
C ALA A 235 -29.22 4.24 22.88
N LYS A 236 -30.52 4.45 22.63
CA LYS A 236 -31.08 5.67 22.00
C LYS A 236 -30.66 5.91 20.55
N ILE A 237 -29.97 4.97 19.91
CA ILE A 237 -29.56 5.03 18.51
C ILE A 237 -30.63 4.38 17.63
N SER A 238 -31.01 5.05 16.55
CA SER A 238 -31.93 4.51 15.55
C SER A 238 -31.20 3.51 14.63
N GLY A 239 -31.85 2.40 14.27
CA GLY A 239 -31.26 1.42 13.37
C GLY A 239 -32.14 0.21 13.08
N LEU A 240 -31.50 -0.84 12.57
CA LEU A 240 -32.09 -2.15 12.33
C LEU A 240 -31.38 -3.21 13.16
N THR A 241 -32.15 -4.20 13.64
CA THR A 241 -31.60 -5.44 14.19
C THR A 241 -31.80 -6.59 13.22
N LEU A 242 -30.74 -7.39 13.06
CA LEU A 242 -30.64 -8.52 12.17
C LEU A 242 -30.11 -9.73 12.94
N ASP A 243 -30.65 -10.90 12.65
CA ASP A 243 -30.08 -12.15 13.15
C ASP A 243 -29.11 -12.68 12.09
N ILE A 244 -27.80 -12.59 12.38
CA ILE A 244 -26.70 -13.03 11.52
C ILE A 244 -25.89 -14.08 12.30
N ASP A 245 -25.65 -15.25 11.73
CA ASP A 245 -24.92 -16.35 12.40
C ASP A 245 -25.43 -16.70 13.81
N ARG A 246 -26.75 -16.65 14.02
CA ARG A 246 -27.40 -16.86 15.34
C ARG A 246 -27.03 -15.81 16.41
N ALA A 247 -26.41 -14.70 16.00
CA ALA A 247 -26.15 -13.55 16.83
C ALA A 247 -27.00 -12.37 16.37
N LYS A 248 -27.57 -11.63 17.34
CA LYS A 248 -28.31 -10.40 17.06
C LYS A 248 -27.32 -9.27 16.80
N LYS A 249 -27.30 -8.76 15.57
CA LYS A 249 -26.50 -7.61 15.14
C LYS A 249 -27.35 -6.36 15.00
N PHE A 250 -26.78 -5.22 15.33
CA PHE A 250 -27.41 -3.90 15.24
C PHE A 250 -26.69 -3.06 14.19
N ILE A 251 -27.46 -2.54 13.23
CA ILE A 251 -26.99 -1.68 12.15
C ILE A 251 -27.57 -0.29 12.40
N PRO A 252 -26.77 0.67 12.86
CA PRO A 252 -27.21 2.05 13.02
C PRO A 252 -27.60 2.67 11.67
N GLY A 253 -28.60 3.56 11.68
CA GLY A 253 -29.00 4.26 10.48
C GLY A 253 -30.37 4.92 10.58
N GLN A 254 -30.83 5.44 9.46
CA GLN A 254 -32.04 6.24 9.35
C GLN A 254 -32.98 5.69 8.28
N HIS A 255 -34.28 5.83 8.48
CA HIS A 255 -35.24 5.56 7.41
C HIS A 255 -35.63 6.86 6.72
N VAL A 256 -35.32 6.99 5.44
CA VAL A 256 -35.68 8.16 4.64
C VAL A 256 -36.89 7.86 3.78
N ASN A 257 -37.73 8.85 3.55
CA ASN A 257 -38.88 8.72 2.66
C ASN A 257 -38.44 9.10 1.25
N THR A 258 -38.59 8.18 0.31
CA THR A 258 -38.37 8.42 -1.12
C THR A 258 -39.71 8.32 -1.86
N PRO A 259 -39.81 8.81 -3.11
CA PRO A 259 -41.01 8.63 -3.94
C PRO A 259 -41.43 7.16 -4.09
N GLN A 260 -40.48 6.22 -4.01
CA GLN A 260 -40.69 4.77 -4.10
C GLN A 260 -41.09 4.14 -2.75
N GLY A 261 -41.08 4.91 -1.66
CA GLY A 261 -41.40 4.47 -0.31
C GLY A 261 -40.28 4.70 0.70
N PRO A 262 -40.47 4.29 1.96
CA PRO A 262 -39.45 4.42 3.00
C PRO A 262 -38.30 3.43 2.76
N ILE A 263 -37.07 3.92 2.77
CA ILE A 263 -35.85 3.13 2.60
C ILE A 263 -34.99 3.29 3.85
N PHE A 264 -34.42 2.19 4.35
CA PHE A 264 -33.41 2.25 5.42
C PHE A 264 -32.03 2.52 4.82
N ILE A 265 -31.36 3.55 5.33
CA ILE A 265 -30.00 3.92 4.99
C ILE A 265 -29.12 3.71 6.23
N PRO A 266 -28.20 2.74 6.23
CA PRO A 266 -27.24 2.60 7.30
C PRO A 266 -26.27 3.79 7.29
N GLY A 267 -25.84 4.22 8.47
CA GLY A 267 -24.91 5.33 8.59
C GLY A 267 -24.91 5.94 9.98
N GLN A 268 -24.10 6.98 10.13
CA GLN A 268 -23.93 7.69 11.39
C GLN A 268 -23.77 9.18 11.18
N THR A 269 -24.10 9.96 12.19
CA THR A 269 -23.91 11.40 12.18
C THR A 269 -22.50 11.71 12.67
N VAL A 270 -21.77 12.51 11.89
CA VAL A 270 -20.44 13.02 12.21
C VAL A 270 -20.52 14.54 12.34
N ASP A 271 -19.94 15.08 13.41
CA ASP A 271 -19.82 16.52 13.58
C ASP A 271 -18.70 17.04 12.67
N THR A 272 -19.05 17.84 11.66
CA THR A 272 -18.11 18.47 10.73
C THR A 272 -17.98 19.98 11.05
N PRO A 273 -16.96 20.68 10.54
CA PRO A 273 -16.88 22.14 10.68
C PRO A 273 -18.09 22.90 10.12
N ALA A 274 -18.83 22.31 9.17
CA ALA A 274 -20.06 22.88 8.61
C ALA A 274 -21.33 22.55 9.43
N GLY A 275 -21.21 21.67 10.43
CA GLY A 275 -22.32 21.17 11.25
C GLY A 275 -22.41 19.64 11.27
N PRO A 276 -23.37 19.08 12.04
CA PRO A 276 -23.61 17.64 12.06
C PRO A 276 -24.09 17.18 10.69
N MET A 277 -23.48 16.12 10.17
CA MET A 277 -23.81 15.55 8.86
C MET A 277 -24.03 14.05 8.99
N PHE A 278 -25.13 13.52 8.42
CA PHE A 278 -25.32 12.09 8.32
C PHE A 278 -24.46 11.52 7.19
N VAL A 279 -23.54 10.62 7.53
CA VAL A 279 -22.66 9.92 6.60
C VAL A 279 -23.19 8.50 6.38
N PRO A 280 -23.68 8.18 5.18
CA PRO A 280 -24.08 6.82 4.82
C PRO A 280 -22.91 5.86 4.88
N GLY A 281 -23.13 4.68 5.46
CA GLY A 281 -22.10 3.66 5.59
C GLY A 281 -22.46 2.57 6.58
N LEU A 282 -21.56 1.61 6.74
CA LEU A 282 -21.72 0.50 7.65
C LEU A 282 -20.83 0.68 8.88
N SER A 283 -21.43 0.89 10.05
CA SER A 283 -20.70 0.87 11.31
C SER A 283 -20.25 -0.56 11.61
N VAL A 284 -18.96 -0.76 11.84
CA VAL A 284 -18.32 -2.06 12.06
C VAL A 284 -17.49 -2.05 13.32
N ASN A 285 -17.45 -3.18 14.02
CA ASN A 285 -16.49 -3.43 15.08
C ASN A 285 -15.23 -4.07 14.49
N THR A 286 -14.10 -3.38 14.60
CA THR A 286 -12.79 -3.87 14.15
C THR A 286 -11.88 -4.15 15.35
N PRO A 287 -10.78 -4.90 15.20
CA PRO A 287 -9.81 -5.08 16.27
C PRO A 287 -9.19 -3.77 16.80
N ALA A 288 -9.14 -2.72 15.97
CA ALA A 288 -8.66 -1.39 16.36
C ALA A 288 -9.74 -0.54 17.05
N GLY A 289 -10.99 -1.02 17.06
CA GLY A 289 -12.15 -0.32 17.60
C GLY A 289 -13.29 -0.19 16.58
N PRO A 290 -14.46 0.33 17.01
CA PRO A 290 -15.57 0.61 16.11
C PRO A 290 -15.24 1.74 15.13
N GLY A 291 -15.71 1.61 13.90
CA GLY A 291 -15.58 2.64 12.87
C GLY A 291 -16.65 2.49 11.79
N LEU A 292 -16.62 3.35 10.78
CA LEU A 292 -17.60 3.41 9.70
C LEU A 292 -16.94 3.07 8.37
N ILE A 293 -17.52 2.19 7.57
CA ILE A 293 -17.13 2.03 6.17
C ILE A 293 -18.11 2.87 5.34
N PRO A 294 -17.70 4.04 4.81
CA PRO A 294 -18.61 4.94 4.11
C PRO A 294 -19.07 4.33 2.79
N GLY A 295 -20.35 4.47 2.48
CA GLY A 295 -20.93 3.89 1.29
C GLY A 295 -22.44 3.68 1.37
N HIS A 296 -22.98 3.07 0.32
CA HIS A 296 -24.42 2.83 0.20
C HIS A 296 -24.71 1.35 -0.08
N ILE A 297 -25.82 0.86 0.46
CA ILE A 297 -26.38 -0.42 0.03
C ILE A 297 -27.35 -0.15 -1.11
N LEU A 298 -27.06 -0.72 -2.27
CA LEU A 298 -27.94 -0.67 -3.44
C LEU A 298 -28.58 -2.02 -3.67
N ASN A 299 -29.77 -2.00 -4.30
CA ASN A 299 -30.48 -3.21 -4.70
C ASN A 299 -30.36 -3.37 -6.21
N ASN A 300 -29.93 -4.55 -6.64
CA ASN A 300 -29.99 -4.93 -8.04
C ASN A 300 -31.45 -5.27 -8.39
N GLU A 301 -32.06 -4.52 -9.30
CA GLU A 301 -33.46 -4.74 -9.68
C GLU A 301 -33.68 -6.10 -10.36
N ASN A 302 -32.66 -6.63 -11.04
CA ASN A 302 -32.77 -7.89 -11.78
C ASN A 302 -32.63 -9.13 -10.90
N THR A 303 -31.71 -9.09 -9.93
CA THR A 303 -31.45 -10.24 -9.04
C THR A 303 -32.15 -10.11 -7.69
N ASN A 304 -32.71 -8.93 -7.38
CA ASN A 304 -33.23 -8.52 -6.07
C ASN A 304 -32.21 -8.63 -4.92
N GLU A 305 -30.93 -8.84 -5.26
CA GLU A 305 -29.83 -8.92 -4.31
C GLU A 305 -29.32 -7.52 -3.98
N SER A 306 -29.02 -7.31 -2.69
CA SER A 306 -28.39 -6.09 -2.20
C SER A 306 -26.88 -6.24 -2.27
N PHE A 307 -26.17 -5.16 -2.63
CA PHE A 307 -24.72 -5.09 -2.58
C PHE A 307 -24.29 -3.75 -2.00
N PHE A 308 -23.11 -3.72 -1.40
CA PHE A 308 -22.54 -2.53 -0.80
C PHE A 308 -21.56 -1.87 -1.76
N LEU A 309 -21.69 -0.57 -1.93
CA LEU A 309 -20.75 0.27 -2.66
C LEU A 309 -20.06 1.22 -1.69
N ALA A 310 -18.77 0.98 -1.48
CA ALA A 310 -17.91 1.92 -0.80
C ALA A 310 -17.82 3.21 -1.62
N GLY A 311 -17.97 4.35 -0.95
CA GLY A 311 -17.90 5.65 -1.58
C GLY A 311 -18.41 6.75 -0.67
N GLN A 312 -18.19 7.98 -1.11
CA GLN A 312 -18.58 9.18 -0.36
C GLN A 312 -19.15 10.22 -1.32
N VAL A 313 -19.94 11.13 -0.77
CA VAL A 313 -20.31 12.35 -1.48
C VAL A 313 -19.17 13.33 -1.31
N LEU A 314 -18.55 13.72 -2.42
CA LEU A 314 -17.40 14.61 -2.44
C LEU A 314 -17.68 15.78 -3.37
N GLN A 315 -17.05 16.91 -3.09
CA GLN A 315 -17.04 18.05 -4.00
C GLN A 315 -16.13 17.70 -5.18
N THR A 316 -16.72 17.61 -6.37
CA THR A 316 -16.04 17.41 -7.64
C THR A 316 -16.09 18.69 -8.47
N ILE A 317 -15.40 18.71 -9.62
CA ILE A 317 -15.56 19.78 -10.63
C ILE A 317 -17.02 19.99 -11.09
N ASN A 318 -17.87 18.96 -11.01
CA ASN A 318 -19.28 19.01 -11.43
C ASN A 318 -20.24 19.32 -10.27
N GLY A 319 -19.72 19.55 -9.06
CA GLY A 319 -20.51 19.71 -7.84
C GLY A 319 -20.39 18.52 -6.90
N ASN A 320 -21.30 18.44 -5.93
CA ASN A 320 -21.33 17.34 -4.97
C ASN A 320 -21.84 16.07 -5.65
N GLU A 321 -20.96 15.08 -5.79
CA GLU A 321 -21.30 13.79 -6.41
C GLU A 321 -20.89 12.63 -5.51
N PHE A 322 -21.64 11.53 -5.63
CA PHE A 322 -21.19 10.26 -5.07
C PHE A 322 -20.08 9.68 -5.94
N VAL A 323 -18.90 9.53 -5.33
CA VAL A 323 -17.71 8.94 -5.94
C VAL A 323 -17.47 7.56 -5.30
N CYS A 324 -17.36 6.53 -6.13
CA CYS A 324 -17.03 5.18 -5.69
C CYS A 324 -15.56 5.12 -5.27
N GLY A 325 -15.30 4.72 -4.04
CA GLY A 325 -13.95 4.74 -3.50
C GLY A 325 -13.91 4.62 -1.99
N GLN A 326 -12.74 4.83 -1.42
CA GLN A 326 -12.56 4.84 0.03
C GLN A 326 -11.43 5.78 0.45
N THR A 327 -11.52 6.30 1.67
CA THR A 327 -10.48 7.14 2.24
C THR A 327 -9.41 6.27 2.91
N ILE A 328 -8.15 6.56 2.62
CA ILE A 328 -6.99 5.92 3.22
C ILE A 328 -6.20 6.98 4.01
N GLN A 329 -5.79 6.61 5.22
CA GLN A 329 -4.84 7.40 6.00
C GLN A 329 -3.42 7.15 5.49
N GLN A 330 -2.71 8.22 5.20
CA GLN A 330 -1.31 8.20 4.82
C GLN A 330 -0.40 8.26 6.05
N LYS A 331 0.90 8.03 5.84
CA LYS A 331 1.92 8.07 6.90
C LYS A 331 2.11 9.43 7.56
N ASP A 332 1.80 10.50 6.84
CA ASP A 332 1.85 11.87 7.33
C ASP A 332 0.56 12.29 8.06
N GLU A 333 -0.28 11.32 8.44
CA GLU A 333 -1.61 11.52 9.04
C GLU A 333 -2.58 12.30 8.15
N SER A 334 -2.24 12.53 6.87
CA SER A 334 -3.17 13.07 5.89
C SER A 334 -4.12 11.97 5.40
N TYR A 335 -5.28 12.38 4.92
CA TYR A 335 -6.26 11.48 4.34
C TYR A 335 -6.32 11.69 2.83
N ARG A 336 -6.42 10.59 2.09
CA ARG A 336 -6.59 10.61 0.63
C ARG A 336 -7.75 9.72 0.25
N PHE A 337 -8.66 10.25 -0.56
CA PHE A 337 -9.66 9.42 -1.22
C PHE A 337 -9.05 8.70 -2.42
N ILE A 338 -9.25 7.39 -2.50
CA ILE A 338 -8.89 6.59 -3.66
C ILE A 338 -10.15 6.05 -4.34
N GLU A 339 -10.23 6.25 -5.64
CA GLU A 339 -11.30 5.66 -6.45
C GLU A 339 -11.09 4.16 -6.63
N GLY A 340 -12.19 3.45 -6.79
CA GLY A 340 -12.16 2.01 -7.03
C GLY A 340 -13.54 1.38 -6.93
N GLN A 341 -13.52 0.06 -6.88
CA GLN A 341 -14.74 -0.74 -6.88
C GLN A 341 -14.73 -1.73 -5.72
N THR A 342 -15.84 -1.79 -4.98
CA THR A 342 -16.09 -2.86 -4.01
C THR A 342 -16.36 -4.17 -4.74
N VAL A 343 -15.70 -5.24 -4.30
CA VAL A 343 -15.88 -6.59 -4.83
C VAL A 343 -16.23 -7.55 -3.70
N LEU A 344 -17.08 -8.53 -3.99
CA LEU A 344 -17.38 -9.61 -3.05
C LEU A 344 -16.46 -10.80 -3.36
N SER A 345 -15.58 -11.12 -2.43
CA SER A 345 -14.71 -12.31 -2.45
C SER A 345 -15.24 -13.40 -1.52
N GLU A 346 -14.63 -14.58 -1.54
CA GLU A 346 -14.93 -15.67 -0.58
C GLU A 346 -14.69 -15.24 0.88
N GLU A 347 -13.74 -14.34 1.12
CA GLU A 347 -13.42 -13.81 2.45
C GLU A 347 -14.29 -12.60 2.86
N GLY A 348 -15.24 -12.20 2.01
CA GLY A 348 -16.12 -11.07 2.22
C GLY A 348 -15.84 -9.88 1.29
N LEU A 349 -16.30 -8.69 1.71
CA LEU A 349 -16.16 -7.46 0.93
C LEU A 349 -14.69 -7.01 0.90
N LYS A 350 -14.18 -6.77 -0.30
CA LYS A 350 -12.84 -6.25 -0.57
C LYS A 350 -12.94 -5.04 -1.49
N PHE A 351 -11.83 -4.37 -1.70
CA PHE A 351 -11.75 -3.19 -2.55
C PHE A 351 -10.66 -3.34 -3.60
N VAL A 352 -10.95 -2.93 -4.83
CA VAL A 352 -9.99 -2.88 -5.92
C VAL A 352 -9.81 -1.42 -6.35
N PRO A 353 -8.64 -0.80 -6.11
CA PRO A 353 -8.34 0.53 -6.60
C PRO A 353 -8.37 0.58 -8.13
N GLY A 354 -9.00 1.62 -8.68
CA GLY A 354 -9.11 1.78 -10.13
C GLY A 354 -10.18 2.76 -10.54
N LYS A 355 -10.36 2.92 -11.85
CA LYS A 355 -11.38 3.80 -12.43
C LYS A 355 -12.18 3.07 -13.49
N VAL A 356 -13.46 3.38 -13.59
CA VAL A 356 -14.29 2.96 -14.71
C VAL A 356 -14.08 3.96 -15.84
N ILE A 357 -13.47 3.50 -16.93
CA ILE A 357 -13.28 4.27 -18.15
C ILE A 357 -14.42 3.94 -19.10
N SER A 358 -15.05 4.99 -19.63
CA SER A 358 -16.19 4.90 -20.53
C SER A 358 -15.68 5.16 -21.95
N ASN A 359 -15.56 4.13 -22.76
CA ASN A 359 -15.26 4.28 -24.18
C ASN A 359 -16.56 4.27 -25.00
N GLU A 360 -16.50 4.71 -26.26
CA GLU A 360 -17.69 4.79 -27.15
C GLU A 360 -18.42 3.44 -27.31
N THR A 361 -17.72 2.32 -27.11
CA THR A 361 -18.24 0.97 -27.33
C THR A 361 -18.57 0.20 -26.06
N GLU A 362 -17.83 0.42 -24.97
CA GLU A 362 -18.00 -0.31 -23.72
C GLU A 362 -17.32 0.38 -22.54
N ASP A 363 -17.73 -0.04 -21.34
CA ASP A 363 -17.14 0.42 -20.09
C ASP A 363 -16.12 -0.60 -19.64
N VAL A 364 -14.97 -0.11 -19.21
CA VAL A 364 -13.87 -0.96 -18.74
C VAL A 364 -13.42 -0.47 -17.38
N PHE A 365 -13.36 -1.38 -16.40
CA PHE A 365 -12.73 -1.08 -15.13
C PHE A 365 -11.23 -1.28 -15.30
N VAL A 366 -10.46 -0.21 -15.11
CA VAL A 366 -9.01 -0.24 -15.20
C VAL A 366 -8.44 -0.11 -13.78
N PRO A 367 -7.77 -1.17 -13.28
CA PRO A 367 -7.03 -1.09 -12.02
C PRO A 367 -5.92 -0.05 -12.11
N GLY A 368 -5.75 0.71 -11.05
CA GLY A 368 -4.76 1.79 -10.99
C GLY A 368 -5.09 2.79 -9.92
N GLN A 369 -4.33 3.88 -9.87
CA GLN A 369 -4.57 4.95 -8.90
C GLN A 369 -4.26 6.32 -9.50
N THR A 370 -4.98 7.33 -9.01
CA THR A 370 -4.68 8.73 -9.29
C THR A 370 -3.50 9.18 -8.42
N LEU A 371 -2.44 9.70 -9.05
CA LEU A 371 -1.23 10.17 -8.40
C LEU A 371 -0.90 11.60 -8.83
N MET A 372 -0.24 12.35 -7.96
CA MET A 372 0.42 13.59 -8.33
C MET A 372 1.77 13.27 -8.97
N THR A 373 1.92 13.57 -10.25
CA THR A 373 3.17 13.45 -11.01
C THR A 373 3.78 14.84 -11.24
N PRO A 374 5.05 14.95 -11.67
CA PRO A 374 5.62 16.24 -12.07
C PRO A 374 4.82 16.96 -13.17
N ASP A 375 4.10 16.20 -14.00
CA ASP A 375 3.25 16.70 -15.09
C ASP A 375 1.80 16.97 -14.63
N GLY A 376 1.52 16.88 -13.33
CA GLY A 376 0.21 17.10 -12.72
C GLY A 376 -0.48 15.82 -12.25
N VAL A 377 -1.77 15.93 -11.94
CA VAL A 377 -2.60 14.81 -11.49
C VAL A 377 -2.83 13.86 -12.66
N GLN A 378 -2.49 12.58 -12.50
CA GLN A 378 -2.64 11.57 -13.54
C GLN A 378 -3.12 10.25 -12.97
N PHE A 379 -3.93 9.53 -13.73
CA PHE A 379 -4.27 8.14 -13.43
C PHE A 379 -3.18 7.22 -13.97
N VAL A 380 -2.55 6.45 -13.09
CA VAL A 380 -1.54 5.46 -13.44
C VAL A 380 -2.18 4.07 -13.40
N PRO A 381 -2.39 3.43 -14.56
CA PRO A 381 -2.90 2.06 -14.60
C PRO A 381 -1.85 1.09 -14.06
N GLY A 382 -2.31 0.07 -13.34
CA GLY A 382 -1.44 -0.92 -12.70
C GLY A 382 -2.11 -1.55 -11.48
N GLN A 383 -1.57 -2.68 -11.01
CA GLN A 383 -2.00 -3.22 -9.72
C GLN A 383 -1.24 -2.51 -8.62
N THR A 384 -1.93 -2.19 -7.54
CA THR A 384 -1.32 -1.53 -6.40
C THR A 384 -1.44 -2.41 -5.17
N LEU A 385 -0.31 -2.81 -4.61
CA LEU A 385 -0.23 -3.55 -3.35
C LEU A 385 -0.10 -2.55 -2.20
N THR A 386 -0.99 -2.65 -1.22
CA THR A 386 -0.89 -1.84 -0.01
C THR A 386 -0.24 -2.66 1.10
N GLU A 387 1.02 -2.38 1.43
CA GLU A 387 1.71 -3.01 2.56
C GLU A 387 2.10 -1.94 3.58
N ASN A 388 1.61 -2.06 4.82
CA ASN A 388 1.86 -1.11 5.92
C ASN A 388 1.52 0.35 5.56
N GLY A 389 0.43 0.57 4.82
CA GLY A 389 0.00 1.89 4.36
C GLY A 389 0.83 2.47 3.19
N ASN A 390 1.83 1.76 2.69
CA ASN A 390 2.53 2.10 1.46
C ASN A 390 1.86 1.43 0.27
N ILE A 391 1.69 2.20 -0.81
CA ILE A 391 1.25 1.68 -2.11
C ILE A 391 2.48 1.35 -2.95
N PHE A 392 2.59 0.09 -3.35
CA PHE A 392 3.58 -0.43 -4.29
C PHE A 392 2.89 -0.70 -5.63
N PHE A 393 3.55 -0.35 -6.73
CA PHE A 393 3.08 -0.61 -8.10
C PHE A 393 3.77 -1.84 -8.69
#